data_AF-A0A2V9Y8M9-F1
#
_entry.id   AF-A0A2V9Y8M9-F1
#
_cell.length_a   1.000
_cell.length_b   1.000
_cell.length_c   1.000
_cell.angle_alpha   90.00
_cell.angle_beta   90.00
_cell.angle_gamma   90.00
#
_symmetry.space_group_name_H-M   'P 1'
#
loop_
_entity.id
_entity.type
_entity.pdbx_description
1 polymer ?
#
loop_
_entity_poly.entity_id
_entity_poly.type
_entity_poly.pdbx_seq_one_letter_code
_entity_poly.pdbx_strand_id
1 'polypeptide(L)'
;FPLTGLHTVPPRACTDCHVSNNYNLTTNACVSCHLKDYQGTTNPNHVSSNFPQTCDQCHTTSTWLNATFNHSTTGFPLSGSHTVPPRACTDCHVNNNYNLTSTACVSCHQTDYNNATTPVNHVAAAFPTTCETCHDT
;
A
#
# COMPACT_ATOMS: atom_id res chain seq x y z
N PHE A 1 -12.32 -18.47 18.34
CA PHE A 1 -11.56 -17.86 17.23
C PHE A 1 -10.14 -18.37 17.30
N PRO A 2 -9.60 -19.03 16.27
CA PRO A 2 -8.22 -19.51 16.30
C PRO A 2 -7.26 -18.32 16.27
N LEU A 3 -6.23 -18.36 17.12
CA LEU A 3 -5.11 -17.42 17.03
C LEU A 3 -4.29 -17.80 15.79
N THR A 4 -3.84 -16.81 15.02
CA THR A 4 -3.01 -17.02 13.83
C THR A 4 -1.79 -16.11 13.85
N GLY A 5 -0.71 -16.54 13.18
CA GLY A 5 0.51 -15.76 13.02
C GLY A 5 1.09 -15.25 14.34
N LEU A 6 1.38 -13.96 14.43
CA LEU A 6 2.01 -13.35 15.61
C LEU A 6 1.15 -13.43 16.87
N HIS A 7 -0.17 -13.66 16.77
CA HIS A 7 -1.02 -13.88 17.94
C HIS A 7 -0.81 -15.24 18.61
N THR A 8 -0.14 -16.20 17.95
CA THR A 8 0.19 -17.51 18.55
C THR A 8 1.57 -17.55 19.19
N VAL A 9 2.37 -16.49 19.05
CA VAL A 9 3.76 -16.46 19.51
C VAL A 9 3.81 -16.14 21.01
N PRO A 10 4.39 -17.01 21.85
CA PRO A 10 4.55 -16.74 23.27
C PRO A 10 5.53 -15.58 23.56
N PRO A 11 5.37 -14.86 24.69
CA PRO A 11 4.30 -15.02 25.69
C PRO A 11 3.03 -14.26 25.27
N ARG A 12 1.94 -14.99 25.03
CA ARG A 12 0.59 -14.42 24.86
C ARG A 12 -0.27 -14.91 26.00
N ALA A 13 -0.72 -14.00 26.86
CA ALA A 13 -1.56 -14.31 28.00
C ALA A 13 -3.05 -14.19 27.63
N CYS A 14 -3.92 -14.90 28.35
CA CYS A 14 -5.37 -14.80 28.16
C CYS A 14 -5.84 -13.34 28.31
N THR A 15 -5.25 -12.61 29.26
CA THR A 15 -5.57 -11.21 29.56
C THR A 15 -5.19 -10.22 28.46
N ASP A 16 -4.34 -10.62 27.51
CA ASP A 16 -3.96 -9.75 26.38
C ASP A 16 -5.15 -9.52 25.44
N CYS A 17 -6.08 -10.48 25.40
CA CYS A 17 -7.32 -10.39 24.61
C CYS A 17 -8.56 -10.23 25.51
N HIS A 18 -8.58 -10.93 26.65
CA HIS A 18 -9.71 -10.95 27.58
C HIS A 18 -9.58 -9.86 28.65
N VAL A 19 -9.64 -8.60 28.20
CA VAL A 19 -9.57 -7.42 29.07
C VAL A 19 -10.65 -7.51 30.15
N SER A 20 -10.26 -7.27 31.41
CA SER A 20 -11.13 -7.39 32.59
C SER A 20 -11.80 -8.77 32.73
N ASN A 21 -11.13 -9.84 32.29
CA ASN A 21 -11.66 -11.21 32.28
C ASN A 21 -12.95 -11.37 31.45
N ASN A 22 -13.14 -10.53 30.43
CA ASN A 22 -14.24 -10.69 29.49
C ASN A 22 -13.92 -11.78 28.46
N TYR A 23 -14.49 -12.97 28.66
CA TYR A 23 -14.39 -14.09 27.73
C TYR A 23 -15.48 -14.13 26.66
N ASN A 24 -16.34 -13.10 26.63
CA ASN A 24 -17.43 -12.97 25.68
C ASN A 24 -17.07 -11.96 24.58
N LEU A 25 -15.94 -12.17 23.91
CA LEU A 25 -15.54 -11.37 22.75
C LEU A 25 -16.48 -11.68 21.58
N THR A 26 -17.23 -10.67 21.14
CA THR A 26 -18.23 -10.80 20.07
C THR A 26 -17.70 -10.41 18.69
N THR A 27 -16.48 -9.86 18.61
CA THR A 27 -15.87 -9.40 17.37
C THR A 27 -14.42 -9.87 17.27
N ASN A 28 -14.01 -10.19 16.04
CA ASN A 28 -12.65 -10.49 15.64
C ASN A 28 -12.04 -9.37 14.77
N ALA A 29 -12.73 -8.23 14.65
CA ALA A 29 -12.21 -7.10 13.89
C ALA A 29 -10.89 -6.62 14.50
N CYS A 30 -9.85 -6.54 13.68
CA CYS A 30 -8.49 -6.22 14.13
C CYS A 30 -8.45 -4.91 14.92
N VAL A 31 -9.18 -3.90 14.43
CA VAL A 31 -9.23 -2.56 15.04
C VAL A 31 -9.84 -2.55 16.45
N SER A 32 -10.67 -3.54 16.81
CA SER A 32 -11.24 -3.61 18.16
C SER A 32 -10.19 -3.74 19.26
N CYS A 33 -9.01 -4.29 18.93
CA CYS A 33 -7.85 -4.33 19.83
C CYS A 33 -6.73 -3.38 19.35
N HIS A 34 -6.53 -3.26 18.04
CA HIS A 34 -5.41 -2.55 17.43
C HIS A 34 -5.75 -1.11 16.99
N LEU A 35 -6.76 -0.47 17.59
CA LEU A 35 -7.12 0.91 17.27
C LEU A 35 -5.96 1.89 17.51
N LYS A 36 -5.24 1.71 18.62
CA LYS A 36 -4.07 2.55 18.93
C LYS A 36 -2.97 2.40 17.89
N ASP A 37 -2.72 1.17 17.43
CA ASP A 37 -1.73 0.90 16.39
C ASP A 37 -2.17 1.52 15.06
N TYR A 38 -3.45 1.36 14.70
CA TYR A 38 -4.04 2.01 13.52
C TYR A 38 -3.88 3.53 13.56
N GLN A 39 -4.15 4.17 14.70
CA GLN A 39 -4.05 5.63 14.88
C GLN A 39 -2.59 6.13 14.93
N GLY A 40 -1.68 5.30 15.46
CA GLY A 40 -0.28 5.67 15.68
C GLY A 40 0.67 5.34 14.52
N THR A 41 0.22 4.59 13.51
CA THR A 41 1.06 4.24 12.36
C THR A 41 1.33 5.49 11.51
N THR A 42 2.59 5.70 11.12
CA THR A 42 3.03 6.86 10.32
C THR A 42 3.59 6.49 8.95
N ASN A 43 3.84 5.20 8.69
CA ASN A 43 4.44 4.74 7.44
C ASN A 43 3.76 3.46 6.89
N PRO A 44 2.74 3.60 6.05
CA PRO A 44 2.00 4.84 5.75
C PRO A 44 1.10 5.28 6.91
N ASN A 45 0.77 6.56 6.99
CA ASN A 45 -0.17 7.04 8.00
C ASN A 45 -1.60 6.61 7.64
N HIS A 46 -2.18 5.69 8.42
CA HIS A 46 -3.50 5.14 8.11
C HIS A 46 -4.64 6.14 8.27
N VAL A 47 -4.56 7.04 9.26
CA VAL A 47 -5.60 8.03 9.55
C VAL A 47 -5.61 9.12 8.49
N SER A 48 -4.46 9.73 8.20
CA SER A 48 -4.39 10.82 7.22
C SER A 48 -4.65 10.34 5.80
N SER A 49 -4.31 9.08 5.50
CA SER A 49 -4.57 8.45 4.20
C SER A 49 -5.97 7.84 4.10
N ASN A 50 -6.76 7.89 5.18
CA ASN A 50 -8.11 7.36 5.26
C ASN A 50 -8.22 5.88 4.83
N PHE A 51 -7.27 5.05 5.29
CA PHE A 51 -7.34 3.62 5.01
C PHE A 51 -8.51 2.94 5.74
N PRO A 52 -9.06 1.86 5.18
CA PRO A 52 -10.11 1.12 5.86
C PRO A 52 -9.56 0.36 7.07
N GLN A 53 -10.44 0.07 8.03
CA GLN A 53 -10.11 -0.72 9.23
C GLN A 53 -10.13 -2.24 8.98
N THR A 54 -10.32 -2.67 7.73
CA THR A 54 -10.16 -4.04 7.25
C THR A 54 -8.68 -4.31 6.99
N CYS A 55 -7.94 -4.55 8.08
CA CYS A 55 -6.49 -4.67 8.06
C CYS A 55 -5.98 -5.81 7.16
N ASP A 56 -6.78 -6.85 6.99
CA ASP A 56 -6.51 -8.04 6.18
C ASP A 56 -6.44 -7.78 4.68
N GLN A 57 -6.87 -6.60 4.22
CA GLN A 57 -6.66 -6.17 2.83
C GLN A 57 -5.19 -5.94 2.49
N CYS A 58 -4.36 -5.62 3.49
CA CYS A 58 -2.94 -5.30 3.31
C CYS A 58 -2.01 -6.13 4.20
N HIS A 59 -2.44 -6.43 5.41
CA HIS A 59 -1.63 -7.11 6.42
C HIS A 59 -2.04 -8.56 6.57
N THR A 60 -1.07 -9.44 6.78
CA THR A 60 -1.34 -10.80 7.25
C THR A 60 -0.93 -10.91 8.71
N THR A 61 -1.58 -11.80 9.46
CA THR A 61 -1.18 -12.06 10.86
C THR A 61 0.22 -12.66 10.97
N SER A 62 0.72 -13.29 9.90
CA SER A 62 2.08 -13.85 9.83
C SER A 62 3.17 -12.81 9.58
N THR A 63 2.88 -11.75 8.81
CA THR A 63 3.87 -10.74 8.39
C THR A 63 3.28 -9.34 8.51
N TRP A 64 3.09 -8.87 9.75
CA TRP A 64 2.40 -7.60 9.99
C TRP A 64 3.14 -6.38 9.43
N LEU A 65 4.48 -6.33 9.53
CA LEU A 65 5.29 -5.17 9.13
C LEU A 65 5.52 -5.06 7.60
N ASN A 66 5.29 -6.13 6.84
CA ASN A 66 5.50 -6.17 5.39
C ASN A 66 4.15 -6.29 4.69
N ALA A 67 3.34 -5.25 4.84
CA ALA A 67 2.04 -5.18 4.20
C ALA A 67 2.19 -5.23 2.67
N THR A 68 1.27 -5.93 2.01
CA THR A 68 1.20 -6.02 0.55
C THR A 68 -0.18 -5.63 0.11
N PHE A 69 -0.29 -4.80 -0.92
CA PHE A 69 -1.59 -4.39 -1.46
C PHE A 69 -1.71 -4.80 -2.93
N ASN A 70 -2.83 -5.43 -3.27
CA ASN A 70 -3.09 -5.88 -4.62
C ASN A 70 -3.64 -4.73 -5.48
N HIS A 71 -2.76 -4.09 -6.26
CA HIS A 71 -3.14 -2.99 -7.15
C HIS A 71 -4.03 -3.43 -8.34
N SER A 72 -4.12 -4.72 -8.67
CA SER A 72 -5.00 -5.20 -9.75
C SER A 72 -6.48 -4.98 -9.48
N THR A 73 -6.87 -4.72 -8.23
CA THR A 73 -8.25 -4.38 -7.86
C THR A 73 -8.50 -2.87 -7.87
N THR A 74 -7.56 -2.08 -8.39
CA THR A 74 -7.67 -0.61 -8.50
C THR A 74 -7.72 -0.18 -9.96
N GLY A 75 -7.92 1.12 -10.19
CA GLY A 75 -7.79 1.71 -11.52
C GLY A 75 -6.35 1.79 -12.05
N PHE A 76 -5.34 1.40 -11.26
CA PHE A 76 -3.93 1.43 -11.65
C PHE A 76 -3.22 0.10 -11.33
N PRO A 77 -3.44 -0.96 -12.15
CA PRO A 77 -2.67 -2.19 -12.03
C PRO A 77 -1.20 -1.93 -12.31
N LEU A 78 -0.31 -2.37 -11.41
CA LEU A 78 1.13 -2.31 -11.65
C LEU A 78 1.50 -3.32 -12.75
N SER A 79 2.28 -2.86 -13.72
CA SER A 79 2.83 -3.67 -14.81
C SER A 79 4.34 -3.44 -14.94
N GLY A 80 5.02 -4.24 -15.78
CA GLY A 80 6.41 -4.02 -16.21
C GLY A 80 7.35 -3.59 -15.09
N SER A 81 8.01 -2.44 -15.26
CA SER A 81 9.03 -1.96 -14.31
C SER A 81 8.46 -1.52 -12.96
N HIS A 82 7.15 -1.24 -12.90
CA HIS A 82 6.46 -0.92 -11.64
C HIS A 82 6.19 -2.16 -10.78
N THR A 83 6.29 -3.37 -11.34
CA THR A 83 6.14 -4.63 -10.58
C THR A 83 7.44 -5.15 -9.97
N VAL A 84 8.59 -4.60 -10.38
CA VAL A 84 9.91 -5.14 -10.00
C VAL A 84 10.29 -4.68 -8.59
N PRO A 85 10.34 -5.58 -7.58
CA PRO A 85 10.70 -5.22 -6.23
C PRO A 85 12.20 -4.93 -6.06
N PRO A 86 12.61 -4.17 -5.01
CA PRO A 86 11.75 -3.55 -4.01
C PRO A 86 11.10 -2.26 -4.54
N ARG A 87 9.78 -2.14 -4.34
CA ARG A 87 9.03 -0.89 -4.49
C ARG A 87 8.37 -0.57 -3.15
N ALA A 88 8.69 0.59 -2.59
CA ALA A 88 8.00 1.10 -1.42
C ALA A 88 6.72 1.81 -1.86
N CYS A 89 5.70 1.81 -1.00
CA CYS A 89 4.46 2.55 -1.25
C CYS A 89 4.76 4.03 -1.57
N THR A 90 5.76 4.61 -0.90
CA THR A 90 6.21 5.99 -1.05
C THR A 90 6.90 6.29 -2.38
N ASP A 91 7.31 5.27 -3.15
CA ASP A 91 7.92 5.48 -4.47
C ASP A 91 6.91 6.10 -5.44
N CYS A 92 5.62 5.76 -5.29
CA CYS A 92 4.52 6.32 -6.08
C CYS A 92 3.60 7.22 -5.26
N HIS A 93 3.32 6.87 -4.01
CA HIS A 93 2.49 7.66 -3.08
C HIS A 93 3.29 8.76 -2.40
N VAL A 94 3.83 9.67 -3.22
CA VAL A 94 4.67 10.80 -2.80
C VAL A 94 3.93 11.66 -1.78
N ASN A 95 4.63 12.11 -0.74
CA ASN A 95 4.08 12.89 0.38
C ASN A 95 2.90 12.21 1.10
N ASN A 96 2.86 10.87 1.10
CA ASN A 96 1.75 10.07 1.62
C ASN A 96 0.41 10.34 0.92
N ASN A 97 0.43 10.72 -0.36
CA ASN A 97 -0.78 10.84 -1.15
C ASN A 97 -1.22 9.47 -1.70
N TYR A 98 -2.17 8.84 -0.99
CA TYR A 98 -2.79 7.58 -1.41
C TYR A 98 -4.07 7.77 -2.25
N ASN A 99 -4.40 9.02 -2.60
CA ASN A 99 -5.54 9.39 -3.42
C ASN A 99 -5.05 9.94 -4.77
N LEU A 100 -4.21 9.17 -5.47
CA LEU A 100 -3.77 9.52 -6.81
C LEU A 100 -4.97 9.47 -7.77
N THR A 101 -5.20 10.54 -8.51
CA THR A 101 -6.38 10.70 -9.40
C THR A 101 -6.05 10.51 -10.88
N SER A 102 -4.77 10.38 -11.21
CA SER A 102 -4.31 10.20 -12.59
C SER A 102 -3.34 9.02 -12.67
N THR A 103 -3.56 8.18 -13.67
CA THR A 103 -2.70 7.07 -14.05
C THR A 103 -1.86 7.38 -15.29
N ALA A 104 -1.99 8.60 -15.83
CA ALA A 104 -1.21 9.01 -16.99
C ALA A 104 0.27 9.01 -16.65
N CYS A 105 1.10 8.37 -17.48
CA CYS A 105 2.52 8.17 -17.21
C CYS A 105 3.25 9.47 -16.87
N VAL A 106 2.94 10.54 -17.62
CA VAL A 106 3.54 11.87 -17.43
C VAL A 106 3.12 12.55 -16.12
N SER A 107 2.07 12.09 -15.42
CA SER A 107 1.75 12.59 -14.08
C SER A 107 2.87 12.33 -13.08
N CYS A 108 3.72 11.33 -13.33
CA CYS A 108 4.94 11.06 -12.55
C CYS A 108 6.21 11.27 -13.38
N HIS A 109 6.19 10.85 -14.65
CA HIS A 109 7.37 10.82 -15.53
C HIS A 109 7.48 12.02 -16.47
N GLN A 110 6.93 13.19 -16.11
CA GLN A 110 7.04 14.40 -16.95
C GLN A 110 8.50 14.80 -17.17
N THR A 111 9.32 14.72 -16.13
CA THR A 111 10.74 15.03 -16.20
C THR A 111 11.47 14.06 -17.11
N ASP A 112 11.18 12.77 -17.00
CA ASP A 112 11.78 11.74 -17.86
C ASP A 112 11.39 11.93 -19.32
N TYR A 113 10.10 12.20 -19.59
CA TYR A 113 9.61 12.55 -20.92
C TYR A 113 10.33 13.77 -21.49
N ASN A 114 10.50 14.83 -20.70
CA ASN A 114 11.17 16.06 -21.15
C ASN A 114 12.67 15.86 -21.42
N ASN A 115 13.32 14.97 -20.67
CA ASN A 115 14.77 14.75 -20.72
C ASN A 115 15.16 13.61 -21.69
N ALA A 116 14.20 12.83 -22.18
CA ALA A 116 14.44 11.78 -23.16
C ALA A 116 14.92 12.38 -24.50
N THR A 117 16.23 12.28 -24.75
CA THR A 117 16.91 12.81 -25.95
C THR A 117 17.61 11.74 -26.79
N THR A 118 17.76 10.52 -26.26
CA THR A 118 18.43 9.39 -26.91
C THR A 118 17.59 8.12 -26.70
N PRO A 119 17.34 7.30 -27.74
CA PRO A 119 17.80 7.45 -29.12
C PRO A 119 17.07 8.56 -29.91
N VAL A 120 15.94 9.05 -29.39
CA VAL A 120 15.14 10.12 -30.00
C VAL A 120 14.75 11.16 -28.94
N ASN A 121 14.57 12.41 -29.38
CA ASN A 121 14.11 13.49 -28.51
C ASN A 121 12.57 13.54 -28.48
N HIS A 122 11.99 13.22 -27.33
CA HIS A 122 10.53 13.15 -27.18
C HIS A 122 9.83 14.49 -27.44
N VAL A 123 10.36 15.57 -26.86
CA VAL A 123 9.77 16.91 -26.95
C VAL A 123 9.92 17.48 -28.36
N ALA A 124 11.12 17.42 -28.94
CA ALA A 124 11.40 18.00 -30.26
C ALA A 124 10.67 17.26 -31.38
N ALA A 125 10.46 15.94 -31.23
CA ALA A 125 9.69 15.14 -32.18
C ALA A 125 8.18 15.14 -31.89
N ALA A 126 7.73 15.84 -30.85
CA ALA A 126 6.32 15.94 -30.45
C ALA A 126 5.62 14.58 -30.29
N PHE A 127 6.28 13.62 -29.63
CA PHE A 127 5.69 12.32 -29.34
C PHE A 127 4.48 12.44 -28.40
N PRO A 128 3.52 11.49 -28.45
CA PRO A 128 2.39 11.50 -27.53
C PRO A 128 2.83 11.12 -26.11
N THR A 129 2.01 11.48 -25.13
CA THR A 129 2.20 11.11 -23.71
C THR A 129 1.53 9.79 -23.32
N THR A 130 0.98 9.06 -24.30
CA THR A 130 0.54 7.66 -24.19
C THR A 130 1.76 6.74 -24.27
N CYS A 131 2.55 6.70 -23.20
CA CYS A 131 3.85 6.02 -23.20
C CYS A 131 3.74 4.53 -23.52
N GLU A 132 2.64 3.89 -23.15
CA GLU A 132 2.33 2.48 -23.37
C GLU A 132 2.29 2.08 -24.85
N THR A 133 2.20 3.03 -25.78
CA THR A 133 2.26 2.72 -27.22
C THR A 133 3.67 2.31 -27.67
N CYS A 134 4.70 2.69 -26.92
CA CYS A 134 6.10 2.49 -27.28
C CYS A 134 6.94 1.88 -26.15
N HIS A 135 6.55 2.10 -24.90
CA HIS A 135 7.24 1.63 -23.70
C HIS A 135 6.40 0.60 -22.98
N ASP A 136 7.07 -0.45 -22.50
CA ASP A 136 6.49 -1.31 -21.49
C ASP A 136 6.48 -0.54 -20.16
N THR A 137 5.35 -0.57 -19.45
CA THR A 137 5.13 0.14 -18.19
C THR A 137 5.21 -0.83 -17.04
#